data_AF-A0A0A1I2U1-F1
#
_entry.id   AF-A0A0A1I2U1-F1
#
_cell.length_a   1.000
_cell.length_b   1.000
_cell.length_c   1.000
_cell.angle_alpha   90.00
_cell.angle_beta   90.00
_cell.angle_gamma   90.00
#
_symmetry.space_group_name_H-M   'P 1'
#
loop_
_entity.id
_entity.type
_entity.pdbx_description
1 polymer ?
#
loop_
_entity_poly.entity_id
_entity_poly.type
_entity_poly.pdbx_seq_one_letter_code
_entity_poly.pdbx_strand_id
1 'polypeptide(L)' 'MKKAKNDALTFIGSDGQIRGAQFEQASRYYRSNYNSPLMSDMQLAQAIATSF' A
#
# COMPACT_ATOMS: atom_id res chain seq x y z
N MET A 1 -2.57 11.99 -0.31
CA MET A 1 -1.30 11.29 -0.60
C MET A 1 -0.36 11.16 0.59
N LYS A 2 -0.01 12.25 1.32
CA LYS A 2 0.90 12.18 2.48
C LYS A 2 0.56 11.11 3.53
N LYS A 3 -0.74 10.90 3.84
CA LYS A 3 -1.17 9.85 4.79
C LYS A 3 -0.98 8.42 4.24
N ALA A 4 -1.33 8.17 2.97
CA ALA A 4 -1.10 6.87 2.33
C ALA A 4 0.39 6.52 2.25
N LYS A 5 1.25 7.52 2.01
CA LYS A 5 2.71 7.37 2.06
C LYS A 5 3.21 6.96 3.45
N ASN A 6 2.75 7.64 4.51
CA ASN A 6 3.14 7.29 5.88
C ASN A 6 2.65 5.88 6.29
N ASP A 7 1.42 5.53 5.91
CA ASP A 7 0.86 4.21 6.18
C ASP A 7 1.63 3.12 5.42
N ALA A 8 2.03 3.39 4.18
CA ALA A 8 2.87 2.49 3.39
C ALA A 8 4.28 2.31 3.98
N LEU A 9 4.91 3.39 4.45
CA LEU A 9 6.20 3.31 5.15
C LEU A 9 6.10 2.49 6.45
N THR A 10 4.99 2.65 7.20
CA THR A 10 4.72 1.86 8.40
C THR A 10 4.50 0.39 8.07
N PHE A 11 3.78 0.09 7.00
CA PHE A 11 3.59 -1.27 6.50
C PHE A 11 4.92 -1.93 6.12
N ILE A 12 5.78 -1.22 5.37
CA ILE A 12 7.12 -1.72 4.98
C ILE A 12 7.99 -1.95 6.22
N GLY A 13 8.06 -0.97 7.13
CA GLY A 13 8.90 -1.07 8.33
C GLY A 13 8.44 -2.14 9.33
N SER A 14 7.20 -2.61 9.21
CA SER A 14 6.63 -3.69 10.04
C SER A 14 6.59 -5.04 9.34
N ASP A 15 7.23 -5.19 8.18
CA ASP A 15 7.18 -6.40 7.35
C ASP A 15 5.73 -6.86 7.05
N GLY A 16 4.86 -5.88 6.84
CA GLY A 16 3.46 -6.09 6.49
C GLY A 16 2.50 -6.33 7.66
N GLN A 17 2.97 -6.22 8.90
CA GLN A 17 2.13 -6.44 10.09
C GLN A 17 1.18 -5.27 10.39
N ILE A 18 1.58 -4.03 10.11
CA ILE A 18 0.78 -2.84 10.42
C ILE A 18 0.19 -2.25 9.14
N ARG A 19 -1.14 -2.34 9.02
CA ARG A 19 -1.90 -1.80 7.88
C ARG A 19 -2.62 -0.51 8.28
N GLY A 20 -2.00 0.63 7.99
CA GLY A 20 -2.65 1.93 8.16
C GLY A 20 -3.88 2.09 7.26
N ALA A 21 -4.89 2.83 7.71
CA ALA A 21 -6.20 2.91 7.06
C ALA A 21 -6.14 3.38 5.59
N GLN A 22 -5.22 4.29 5.26
CA GLN A 22 -5.08 4.82 3.90
C GLN A 22 -4.35 3.85 2.97
N PHE A 23 -3.33 3.16 3.47
CA PHE A 23 -2.69 2.09 2.70
C PHE A 23 -3.67 0.95 2.44
N GLU A 24 -4.43 0.55 3.45
CA GLU A 24 -5.43 -0.51 3.32
C GLU A 24 -6.55 -0.12 2.34
N GLN A 25 -7.00 1.13 2.35
CA GLN A 25 -7.95 1.62 1.34
C GLN A 25 -7.36 1.57 -0.07
N ALA A 26 -6.11 2.01 -0.26
CA ALA A 26 -5.43 1.96 -1.55
C ALA A 26 -5.24 0.51 -2.04
N SER A 27 -4.91 -0.42 -1.14
CA SER A 27 -4.78 -1.84 -1.44
C SER A 27 -6.10 -2.48 -1.88
N ARG A 28 -7.21 -2.19 -1.16
CA ARG A 28 -8.55 -2.64 -1.57
C ARG A 28 -8.93 -2.09 -2.94
N TYR A 29 -8.69 -0.80 -3.17
CA TYR A 29 -8.96 -0.15 -4.45
C TYR A 29 -8.14 -0.77 -5.58
N TYR A 30 -6.85 -1.03 -5.36
CA TYR A 30 -6.01 -1.71 -6.35
C TYR A 30 -6.57 -3.09 -6.69
N ARG A 31 -6.88 -3.92 -5.68
CA ARG A 31 -7.41 -5.26 -5.91
C ARG A 31 -8.81 -5.28 -6.53
N SER A 32 -9.65 -4.29 -6.24
CA SER A 32 -11.00 -4.23 -6.84
C SER A 32 -10.98 -3.82 -8.31
N ASN A 33 -9.96 -3.06 -8.74
CA ASN A 33 -9.86 -2.57 -10.13
C ASN A 33 -9.03 -3.48 -11.05
N TYR A 34 -8.22 -4.38 -10.48
CA TYR A 34 -7.39 -5.31 -11.24
C TYR A 34 -7.75 -6.76 -10.87
N ASN A 35 -8.48 -7.46 -11.74
CA ASN A 35 -8.91 -8.87 -11.54
C ASN A 35 -7.73 -9.84 -11.31
N SER A 36 -6.54 -9.48 -11.81
CA SER A 36 -5.28 -10.19 -11.55
C SER A 36 -4.24 -9.16 -11.10
N PRO A 37 -4.18 -8.83 -9.79
CA PRO A 37 -3.24 -7.85 -9.30
C PRO A 37 -1.80 -8.33 -9.55
N LEU A 38 -1.03 -7.51 -10.26
CA LEU A 38 0.35 -7.80 -10.65
C LEU A 38 1.35 -7.54 -9.51
N MET A 39 0.92 -6.82 -8.47
CA MET A 39 1.75 -6.43 -7.34
C MET A 39 1.26 -7.10 -6.06
N SER A 40 2.20 -7.58 -5.24
CA SER A 40 1.94 -7.89 -3.84
C SER A 40 1.66 -6.60 -3.04
N ASP A 41 1.11 -6.73 -1.83
CA ASP A 41 0.94 -5.58 -0.94
C ASP A 41 2.26 -4.86 -0.64
N MET A 42 3.37 -5.60 -0.58
CA MET A 42 4.69 -5.03 -0.36
C MET A 42 5.15 -4.19 -1.57
N GLN A 43 4.94 -4.69 -2.79
CA GLN A 43 5.25 -3.95 -4.01
C GLN A 43 4.35 -2.72 -4.17
N LEU A 44 3.07 -2.82 -3.82
CA LEU A 44 2.16 -1.68 -3.80
C LEU A 44 2.57 -0.64 -2.76
N ALA A 45 2.95 -1.06 -1.55
CA ALA A 45 3.44 -0.16 -0.51
C ALA A 45 4.70 0.58 -0.95
N GLN A 46 5.65 -0.12 -1.57
CA GLN A 46 6.86 0.48 -2.15
C GLN A 46 6.51 1.52 -3.21
N ALA A 47 5.61 1.21 -4.15
CA ALA A 47 5.17 2.14 -5.18
C ALA A 47 4.53 3.41 -4.59
N ILE A 48 3.69 3.26 -3.56
CA ILE A 48 3.06 4.39 -2.84
C ILE A 48 4.12 5.21 -2.08
N ALA A 49 5.09 4.56 -1.44
CA ALA A 49 6.14 5.22 -0.68
C ALA A 49 7.09 6.06 -1.56
N THR A 50 7.37 5.61 -2.79
CA THR A 50 8.24 6.30 -3.75
C THR A 50 7.49 7.27 -4.66
N SER A 51 6.16 7.30 -4.62
CA SER A 51 5.36 8.27 -5.36
C SER A 51 5.51 9.69 -4.77
N PHE A 52 5.48 10.70 -5.64
CA PHE A 52 5.73 12.12 -5.35
C PHE A 52 4.66 12.73 -4.42
#